data_AF-A0A3S3T0A2-F1
#
_entry.id   AF-A0A3S3T0A2-F1
#
_cell.length_a   1.000
_cell.length_b   1.000
_cell.length_c   1.000
_cell.angle_alpha   90.00
_cell.angle_beta   90.00
_cell.angle_gamma   90.00
#
_symmetry.space_group_name_H-M   'P 1'
#
loop_
_entity.id
_entity.type
_entity.pdbx_description
1 polymer ?
#
loop_
_entity_poly.entity_id
_entity_poly.type
_entity_poly.pdbx_seq_one_letter_code
_entity_poly.pdbx_strand_id
1 'polypeptide(L)'
;MTMETRRRIADKVLARMRERGFPMDQDADFTNLIDLWVAGEIAMSECHRRYLGLVQHRNETLRKAGRPPLPTTADDLAWPDLGADF
;
A
#
# COMPACT_ATOMS: atom_id res chain seq x y z
N MET A 1 5.25 -17.32 -0.18
CA MET A 1 3.80 -17.06 -0.05
C MET A 1 3.02 -17.50 -1.29
N THR A 2 1.77 -17.95 -1.17
CA THR A 2 0.87 -18.20 -2.33
C THR A 2 0.18 -16.91 -2.77
N MET A 3 -0.25 -16.84 -4.04
CA MET A 3 -1.00 -15.70 -4.59
C MET A 3 -2.25 -15.37 -3.75
N GLU A 4 -2.94 -16.40 -3.26
CA GLU A 4 -4.16 -16.27 -2.45
C GLU A 4 -3.89 -15.61 -1.09
N THR A 5 -2.77 -15.94 -0.44
CA THR A 5 -2.33 -15.29 0.80
C THR A 5 -1.97 -13.83 0.55
N ARG A 6 -1.25 -13.52 -0.54
CA ARG A 6 -0.92 -12.13 -0.91
C ARG A 6 -2.18 -11.31 -1.17
N ARG A 7 -3.16 -11.88 -1.89
CA ARG A 7 -4.46 -11.25 -2.15
C ARG A 7 -5.21 -10.92 -0.86
N ARG A 8 -5.26 -11.85 0.11
CA ARG A 8 -5.91 -11.61 1.41
C ARG A 8 -5.25 -10.49 2.21
N ILE A 9 -3.93 -10.37 2.15
CA ILE A 9 -3.20 -9.29 2.83
C ILE A 9 -3.51 -7.95 2.17
N ALA A 10 -3.45 -7.89 0.83
CA ALA A 10 -3.80 -6.69 0.08
C ALA A 10 -5.23 -6.20 0.38
N ASP A 11 -6.20 -7.13 0.40
CA ASP A 11 -7.60 -6.83 0.69
C ASP A 11 -7.79 -6.26 2.11
N LYS A 12 -7.15 -6.86 3.12
CA LYS A 12 -7.17 -6.35 4.50
C LYS A 12 -6.58 -4.95 4.62
N VAL A 13 -5.49 -4.69 3.92
CA VAL A 13 -4.84 -3.38 3.93
C VAL A 13 -5.73 -2.34 3.27
N LEU A 14 -6.31 -2.67 2.12
CA LEU A 14 -7.27 -1.83 1.40
C LEU A 14 -8.50 -1.49 2.24
N ALA A 15 -9.07 -2.48 2.90
CA ALA A 15 -10.20 -2.28 3.80
C ALA A 15 -9.85 -1.29 4.93
N ARG A 16 -8.69 -1.47 5.58
CA ARG A 16 -8.23 -0.56 6.64
C ARG A 16 -7.97 0.87 6.15
N MET A 17 -7.36 1.03 4.98
CA MET A 17 -7.14 2.36 4.40
C MET A 17 -8.48 3.05 4.12
N ARG A 18 -9.48 2.30 3.63
CA ARG A 18 -10.83 2.81 3.40
C ARG A 18 -11.50 3.23 4.71
N GLU A 19 -11.39 2.43 5.78
CA GLU A 19 -11.90 2.77 7.11
C GLU A 19 -11.26 4.04 7.68
N ARG A 20 -9.97 4.29 7.37
CA ARG A 20 -9.25 5.51 7.76
C ARG A 20 -9.54 6.73 6.88
N GLY A 21 -10.45 6.63 5.91
CA GLY A 21 -10.82 7.73 5.02
C GLY A 21 -9.84 7.95 3.86
N PHE A 22 -9.01 6.96 3.55
CA PHE A 22 -8.00 7.01 2.50
C PHE A 22 -8.28 5.96 1.42
N PRO A 23 -9.17 6.24 0.45
CA PRO A 23 -9.49 5.29 -0.59
C PRO A 23 -8.37 5.21 -1.64
N MET A 24 -7.29 4.47 -1.33
CA MET A 24 -6.19 4.15 -2.25
C MET A 24 -6.59 3.13 -3.32
N ASP A 25 -7.69 2.40 -3.08
CA ASP A 25 -8.32 1.47 -4.03
C ASP A 25 -8.76 2.12 -5.36
N GLN A 26 -8.95 3.44 -5.38
CA GLN A 26 -9.30 4.17 -6.60
C GLN A 26 -8.07 4.62 -7.40
N ASP A 27 -6.87 4.37 -6.88
CA ASP A 27 -5.64 4.76 -7.52
C ASP A 27 -5.11 3.62 -8.41
N ALA A 28 -5.00 3.91 -9.70
CA ALA A 28 -4.61 2.92 -10.70
C ALA A 28 -3.16 2.43 -10.47
N ASP A 29 -2.26 3.33 -10.10
CA ASP A 29 -0.86 3.01 -9.79
C ASP A 29 -0.77 2.09 -8.56
N PHE A 30 -1.55 2.37 -7.51
CA PHE A 30 -1.63 1.49 -6.34
C PHE A 30 -2.20 0.10 -6.68
N THR A 31 -3.29 0.05 -7.43
CA THR A 31 -3.94 -1.21 -7.79
C THR A 31 -3.03 -2.08 -8.65
N ASN A 32 -2.33 -1.47 -9.62
CA ASN A 32 -1.34 -2.14 -10.45
C ASN A 32 -0.15 -2.67 -9.61
N LEU A 33 0.32 -1.89 -8.65
CA LEU A 33 1.41 -2.30 -7.76
C LEU A 33 1.05 -3.54 -6.93
N ILE A 34 -0.17 -3.59 -6.40
CA ILE A 34 -0.69 -4.75 -5.67
C ILE A 34 -0.82 -5.96 -6.59
N ASP A 35 -1.29 -5.78 -7.82
CA ASP A 35 -1.43 -6.87 -8.79
C ASP A 35 -0.08 -7.53 -9.12
N LEU A 36 0.94 -6.72 -9.42
CA LEU A 36 2.31 -7.19 -9.65
C LEU A 36 2.86 -8.01 -8.47
N TRP A 37 2.57 -7.59 -7.24
CA TRP A 37 3.01 -8.30 -6.05
C TRP A 37 2.22 -9.61 -5.84
N VAL A 38 0.90 -9.59 -6.03
CA VAL A 38 0.04 -10.76 -5.93
C VAL A 38 0.45 -11.81 -6.96
N ALA A 39 0.69 -11.40 -8.22
CA ALA A 39 1.22 -12.25 -9.29
C ALA A 39 2.65 -12.76 -9.00
N GLY A 40 3.38 -12.10 -8.10
CA GLY A 40 4.75 -12.45 -7.74
C GLY A 40 5.80 -11.95 -8.72
N GLU A 41 5.43 -11.03 -9.59
CA GLU A 41 6.37 -10.33 -10.49
C GLU A 41 7.30 -9.40 -9.71
N ILE A 42 6.85 -8.91 -8.55
CA ILE A 42 7.69 -8.12 -7.63
C ILE A 42 7.70 -8.73 -6.23
N ALA A 43 8.85 -8.58 -5.56
CA ALA A 43 8.98 -8.93 -4.16
C ALA A 43 8.20 -7.95 -3.27
N MET A 44 7.88 -8.40 -2.06
CA MET A 44 7.17 -7.59 -1.07
C MET A 44 7.91 -6.28 -0.73
N SER A 45 9.23 -6.37 -0.56
CA SER A 45 10.08 -5.21 -0.26
C SER A 45 10.04 -4.17 -1.38
N GLU A 46 9.97 -4.61 -2.64
CA GLU A 46 9.84 -3.72 -3.80
C GLU A 46 8.42 -3.12 -3.87
N CYS A 47 7.39 -3.92 -3.60
CA CYS A 47 6.01 -3.43 -3.47
C CYS A 47 5.93 -2.32 -2.40
N HIS A 48 6.50 -2.56 -1.22
CA HIS A 48 6.51 -1.59 -0.13
C HIS A 48 7.31 -0.33 -0.49
N ARG A 49 8.48 -0.46 -1.11
CA ARG A 49 9.30 0.68 -1.55
C ARG A 49 8.55 1.56 -2.55
N ARG A 50 7.94 0.97 -3.59
CA ARG A 50 7.16 1.70 -4.59
C ARG A 50 5.92 2.35 -3.98
N TYR A 51 5.27 1.65 -3.07
CA TYR A 51 4.14 2.17 -2.31
C TYR A 51 4.52 3.44 -1.52
N LEU A 52 5.62 3.40 -0.77
CA LEU A 52 6.11 4.56 -0.02
C LEU A 52 6.45 5.74 -0.93
N GLY A 53 6.99 5.48 -2.13
CA GLY A 53 7.21 6.52 -3.14
C GLY A 53 5.90 7.19 -3.57
N LEU A 54 4.88 6.39 -3.86
CA LEU A 54 3.55 6.87 -4.25
C LEU A 54 2.89 7.70 -3.15
N VAL A 55 2.95 7.22 -1.90
CA VAL A 55 2.41 7.94 -0.74
C VAL A 55 3.13 9.26 -0.51
N GLN A 56 4.45 9.30 -0.61
CA GLN A 56 5.22 10.54 -0.46
C GLN A 56 4.81 11.57 -1.51
N HIS A 57 4.70 11.16 -2.77
CA HIS A 57 4.24 12.03 -3.85
C HIS A 57 2.79 12.53 -3.62
N ARG A 58 1.91 11.64 -3.14
CA ARG A 58 0.53 12.00 -2.80
C ARG A 58 0.47 12.98 -1.63
N ASN A 59 1.32 12.80 -0.62
CA ASN A 59 1.39 13.67 0.55
C ASN A 59 1.81 15.08 0.21
N GLU A 60 2.72 15.28 -0.74
CA GLU A 60 3.00 16.61 -1.26
C GLU A 60 1.75 17.27 -1.86
N THR A 61 0.95 16.50 -2.61
CA THR A 61 -0.27 17.00 -3.24
C THR A 61 -1.36 17.29 -2.20
N LEU A 62 -1.53 16.42 -1.20
CA LEU A 62 -2.49 16.58 -0.11
C LEU A 62 -2.15 17.79 0.77
N ARG A 63 -0.87 17.98 1.09
CA ARG A 63 -0.39 19.16 1.84
C ARG A 63 -0.72 20.46 1.11
N LYS A 64 -0.51 20.51 -0.21
CA LYS A 64 -0.89 21.68 -1.05
C LYS A 64 -2.40 21.92 -1.05
N ALA A 65 -3.20 20.85 -0.94
CA ALA A 65 -4.65 20.92 -0.88
C ALA A 65 -5.22 21.13 0.54
N GLY A 66 -4.38 21.30 1.57
CA GLY A 66 -4.81 21.45 2.97
C GLY A 66 -5.42 20.18 3.58
N ARG A 67 -5.23 19.00 2.96
CA ARG A 67 -5.71 17.72 3.48
C ARG A 67 -4.65 17.05 4.37
N PRO A 68 -5.06 16.24 5.35
CA PRO A 68 -4.12 15.46 6.14
C PRO A 68 -3.32 14.50 5.23
N PRO A 69 -2.01 14.35 5.47
CA PRO A 69 -1.19 13.41 4.73
C PRO A 69 -1.65 11.97 5.01
N LEU A 70 -1.53 11.12 3.99
CA LEU A 70 -1.58 9.68 4.14
C LEU A 70 -0.46 9.21 5.07
N PRO A 71 -0.72 8.16 5.85
CA PRO A 71 0.32 7.56 6.65
C PRO A 71 1.42 6.91 5.79
N THR A 72 2.68 7.18 6.14
CA THR A 72 3.86 6.72 5.41
C THR A 72 4.65 5.62 6.13
N THR A 73 4.20 5.17 7.30
CA THR A 73 4.92 4.16 8.08
C THR A 73 4.20 2.82 8.01
N ALA A 74 4.96 1.72 7.91
CA ALA A 74 4.42 0.36 7.85
C ALA A 74 3.49 0.05 9.04
N ASP A 75 3.85 0.57 10.22
CA ASP A 75 3.05 0.52 11.45
C ASP A 75 1.66 1.16 11.30
N ASP A 76 1.59 2.28 10.58
CA ASP A 76 0.36 3.06 10.40
C ASP A 76 -0.51 2.54 9.23
N LEU A 77 0.14 2.00 8.21
CA LEU A 77 -0.49 1.41 7.02
C LEU A 77 -1.07 0.01 7.26
N ALA A 78 -0.83 -0.54 8.44
CA ALA A 78 -1.24 -1.88 8.83
C ALA A 78 -0.82 -2.95 7.80
N TRP A 79 0.26 -2.67 7.06
CA TRP A 79 1.02 -3.70 6.40
C TRP A 79 1.60 -4.53 7.54
N PRO A 80 1.32 -5.85 7.63
CA PRO A 80 1.91 -6.65 8.69
C PRO A 80 3.42 -6.41 8.71
N ASP A 81 4.01 -6.35 9.90
CA ASP A 81 5.46 -6.33 10.07
C ASP A 81 6.02 -7.60 9.41
N LEU A 82 6.31 -7.50 8.12
CA LEU A 82 6.85 -8.57 7.30
C LEU A 82 8.36 -8.45 7.30
N GLY A 83 8.91 -8.27 8.49
CA GLY A 83 10.30 -8.51 8.80
C GLY A 83 10.57 -10.01 8.79
N ALA A 84 10.56 -10.60 7.61
CA ALA A 84 11.38 -11.75 7.26
C ALA A 84 11.12 -12.09 5.79
N ASP A 85 12.23 -12.15 5.06
CA ASP A 85 12.40 -12.87 3.81
C ASP A 85 11.54 -14.15 3.75
N PHE A 86 10.55 -14.22 2.84
CA PHE A 86 9.75 -15.42 2.54
C PHE A 86 9.14 -15.43 1.13
#